data_AF-A0A9N9WYN5-F1
#
_entry.id   AF-A0A9N9WYN5-F1
#
_cell.length_a   1.000
_cell.length_b   1.000
_cell.length_c   1.000
_cell.angle_alpha   90.00
_cell.angle_beta   90.00
_cell.angle_gamma   90.00
#
_symmetry.space_group_name_H-M   'P 1'
#
loop_
_entity.id
_entity.type
_entity.pdbx_description
1 polymer ?
#
loop_
_entity_poly.entity_id
_entity_poly.type
_entity_poly.pdbx_seq_one_letter_code
_entity_poly.pdbx_strand_id
1 'polypeptide(L)'
;MIEISCSFDDYVFNTGERYYRCTASYPPNSTDDDYKFFEPPQYDKSSNDVTFVEIRGFCHKIPQGLTDIFPNMKVLGIYNADIKTISKYDIAEYKNIERFICENSEVEFLPRDLFEGFKNLKYIKFFRNKLLTVEPNILDGLDKLEYVNFRSNPNYSKFYSASPIYVSDSTLEQLKNHLFEQFLALDQEVIKFYIECHPDKFEILRIFRERSNEVNTNLRMHELTYEFYYQNKVKDVAEHQEFEEQLQHKIEELEEINAELLDKVKMIKDIELKQKQQVEELMIEIGNEREEKKKLKWNLQKQIDDLAQQLQSFLLIDAK
;
A
#
# COMPACT_ATOMS: atom_id res chain seq x y z
N MET A 1 27.61 31.86 -15.09
CA MET A 1 26.33 32.58 -14.90
C MET A 1 25.56 32.74 -16.21
N ILE A 2 24.44 32.04 -16.36
CA ILE A 2 23.47 32.15 -17.45
C ILE A 2 22.44 33.22 -17.09
N GLU A 3 22.25 34.17 -17.98
CA GLU A 3 21.22 35.19 -17.83
C GLU A 3 19.86 34.65 -18.30
N ILE A 4 18.89 34.64 -17.38
CA ILE A 4 17.53 34.18 -17.64
C ILE A 4 16.59 35.38 -17.54
N SER A 5 16.07 35.80 -18.70
CA SER A 5 15.03 36.83 -18.76
C SER A 5 13.66 36.18 -18.68
N CYS A 6 12.78 36.76 -17.87
CA CYS A 6 11.39 36.34 -17.80
C CYS A 6 10.51 37.08 -18.80
N SER A 7 9.52 36.37 -19.33
CA SER A 7 8.31 36.97 -19.87
C SER A 7 7.27 37.10 -18.77
N PHE A 8 6.56 38.23 -18.70
CA PHE A 8 5.60 38.52 -17.63
C PHE A 8 4.17 38.64 -18.14
N ASP A 9 3.23 38.04 -17.41
CA ASP A 9 1.80 38.06 -17.74
C ASP A 9 0.91 37.77 -16.52
N ASP A 10 -0.37 38.11 -16.60
CA ASP A 10 -1.37 37.68 -15.61
C ASP A 10 -1.89 36.29 -15.95
N TYR A 11 -1.64 35.33 -15.07
CA TYR A 11 -2.05 33.94 -15.20
C TYR A 11 -3.25 33.62 -14.32
N VAL A 12 -4.21 32.86 -14.85
CA VAL A 12 -5.39 32.43 -14.11
C VAL A 12 -5.47 30.91 -14.13
N PHE A 13 -5.38 30.28 -12.96
CA PHE A 13 -5.62 28.83 -12.85
C PHE A 13 -7.11 28.54 -13.06
N ASN A 14 -7.44 27.28 -13.35
CA ASN A 14 -8.84 26.84 -13.47
C ASN A 14 -9.67 27.07 -12.20
N THR A 15 -9.03 27.28 -11.05
CA THR A 15 -9.67 27.69 -9.79
C THR A 15 -10.20 29.14 -9.82
N GLY A 16 -9.82 29.95 -10.81
CA GLY A 16 -10.15 31.37 -10.93
C GLY A 16 -9.17 32.30 -10.21
N GLU A 17 -8.21 31.75 -9.46
CA GLU A 17 -7.16 32.53 -8.80
C GLU A 17 -6.20 33.15 -9.82
N ARG A 18 -5.90 34.44 -9.62
CA ARG A 18 -5.02 35.21 -10.49
C ARG A 18 -3.63 35.36 -9.86
N TYR A 19 -2.61 35.20 -10.69
CA TYR A 19 -1.22 35.31 -10.32
C TYR A 19 -0.51 36.19 -11.35
N TYR A 20 0.42 37.02 -10.88
CA TYR A 20 1.34 37.69 -11.79
C TYR A 20 2.56 36.79 -11.97
N ARG A 21 2.78 36.36 -13.22
CA ARG A 21 3.68 35.27 -13.56
C ARG A 21 4.95 35.77 -14.22
N CYS A 22 6.09 35.21 -13.82
CA CYS A 22 7.40 35.27 -14.47
C CYS A 22 7.64 33.94 -15.17
N THR A 23 7.73 33.93 -16.49
CA THR A 23 8.02 32.72 -17.27
C THR A 23 9.46 32.75 -17.76
N ALA A 24 10.29 31.92 -17.16
CA ALA A 24 11.70 31.73 -17.45
C ALA A 24 11.89 30.52 -18.37
N SER A 25 12.68 30.66 -19.44
CA SER A 25 13.00 29.57 -20.36
C SER A 25 14.49 29.29 -20.38
N TYR A 26 14.87 28.03 -20.16
CA TYR A 26 16.25 27.57 -20.14
C TYR A 26 16.77 27.30 -21.56
N PRO A 27 17.91 27.89 -21.94
CA PRO A 27 18.50 27.61 -23.25
C PRO A 27 18.99 26.16 -23.33
N PRO A 28 18.94 25.48 -24.49
CA PRO A 28 19.23 24.05 -24.62
C PRO A 28 20.66 23.62 -24.27
N ASN A 29 21.63 24.54 -24.32
CA ASN A 29 23.06 24.25 -24.12
C ASN A 29 23.57 24.73 -22.75
N SER A 30 22.66 25.00 -21.82
CA SER A 30 22.99 25.57 -20.52
C SER A 30 23.47 24.45 -19.58
N THR A 31 24.79 24.31 -19.40
CA THR A 31 25.40 23.33 -18.48
C THR A 31 25.82 23.94 -17.15
N ASP A 32 25.69 25.26 -17.00
CA ASP A 32 26.16 26.01 -15.84
C ASP A 32 25.00 26.16 -14.82
N ASP A 33 25.29 25.92 -13.54
CA ASP A 33 24.30 25.93 -12.44
C ASP A 33 24.07 27.35 -11.86
N ASP A 34 24.71 28.36 -12.46
CA ASP A 34 24.73 29.72 -11.96
C ASP A 34 23.78 30.57 -12.80
N TYR A 35 22.66 31.03 -12.23
CA TYR A 35 21.61 31.75 -12.97
C TYR A 35 21.43 33.16 -12.42
N LYS A 36 21.21 34.12 -13.31
CA LYS A 36 20.80 35.48 -12.94
C LYS A 36 19.48 35.82 -13.59
N PHE A 37 18.48 36.12 -12.78
CA PHE A 37 17.18 36.61 -13.24
C PHE A 37 17.16 38.13 -13.25
N PHE A 38 16.49 38.70 -14.25
CA PHE A 38 16.30 40.15 -14.37
C PHE A 38 14.89 40.57 -14.00
N GLU A 39 14.79 41.80 -13.50
CA GLU A 39 13.54 42.45 -13.10
C GLU A 39 12.59 42.64 -14.30
N PRO A 40 11.27 42.63 -14.05
CA PRO A 40 10.28 42.87 -15.09
C PRO A 40 10.49 44.20 -15.82
N PRO A 41 10.29 44.24 -17.16
CA PRO A 41 10.30 45.50 -17.89
C PRO A 41 9.16 46.40 -17.41
N GLN A 42 9.51 47.60 -16.89
CA GLN A 42 8.60 48.60 -16.29
C GLN A 42 7.46 49.02 -17.24
N TYR A 43 6.23 49.27 -16.75
CA TYR A 43 5.84 50.56 -16.16
C TYR A 43 5.00 50.55 -14.85
N ASP A 44 4.39 49.44 -14.40
CA ASP A 44 3.51 49.43 -13.20
C ASP A 44 3.66 48.23 -12.24
N LYS A 45 4.49 47.23 -12.57
CA LYS A 45 4.70 46.02 -11.76
C LYS A 45 6.20 45.78 -11.53
N SER A 46 6.51 45.24 -10.36
CA SER A 46 7.86 44.97 -9.86
C SER A 46 8.06 43.47 -9.59
N SER A 47 9.28 43.06 -9.25
CA SER A 47 9.56 41.68 -8.83
C SER A 47 8.78 41.28 -7.58
N ASN A 48 8.41 42.22 -6.71
CA ASN A 48 7.58 41.97 -5.53
C ASN A 48 6.13 41.59 -5.89
N ASP A 49 5.65 41.95 -7.08
CA ASP A 49 4.31 41.61 -7.53
C ASP A 49 4.24 40.18 -8.09
N VAL A 50 5.39 39.59 -8.42
CA VAL A 50 5.48 38.24 -8.97
C VAL A 50 5.07 37.23 -7.89
N THR A 51 3.98 36.53 -8.16
CA THR A 51 3.41 35.51 -7.27
C THR A 51 3.51 34.11 -7.87
N PHE A 52 3.88 33.99 -9.15
CA PHE A 52 4.11 32.72 -9.82
C PHE A 52 5.40 32.79 -10.64
N VAL A 53 6.37 31.92 -10.30
CA VAL A 53 7.54 31.68 -11.15
C VAL A 53 7.36 30.37 -11.88
N GLU A 54 7.40 30.45 -13.21
CA GLU A 54 7.26 29.34 -14.13
C GLU A 54 8.58 29.12 -14.88
N ILE A 55 9.16 27.93 -14.72
CA ILE A 55 10.41 27.52 -15.35
C ILE A 55 10.11 26.51 -16.44
N ARG A 56 10.63 26.73 -17.65
CA ARG A 56 10.46 25.86 -18.81
C ARG A 56 11.77 25.48 -19.47
N GLY A 57 11.80 24.31 -20.12
CA GLY A 57 12.90 23.87 -20.99
C GLY A 57 13.94 23.01 -20.28
N PHE A 58 15.15 22.90 -20.84
CA PHE A 58 16.23 21.96 -20.47
C PHE A 58 16.88 22.18 -19.10
N CYS A 59 16.09 22.56 -18.10
CA CYS A 59 16.54 22.72 -16.73
C CYS A 59 16.83 21.35 -16.13
N HIS A 60 18.04 21.14 -15.59
CA HIS A 60 18.45 19.88 -14.96
C HIS A 60 18.35 19.89 -13.43
N LYS A 61 18.18 21.08 -12.83
CA LYS A 61 18.07 21.30 -11.38
C LYS A 61 17.13 22.44 -11.08
N ILE A 62 16.52 22.43 -9.91
CA ILE A 62 15.69 23.55 -9.47
C ILE A 62 16.61 24.75 -9.13
N PRO A 63 16.40 25.93 -9.76
CA PRO A 63 17.23 27.11 -9.49
C PRO A 63 17.14 27.50 -8.01
N GLN A 64 18.13 28.24 -7.51
CA GLN A 64 18.13 28.80 -6.14
C GLN A 64 18.21 30.33 -6.22
N GLY A 65 17.95 31.02 -5.12
CA GLY A 65 17.96 32.48 -5.02
C GLY A 65 16.76 33.15 -5.68
N LEU A 66 15.73 32.40 -6.09
CA LEU A 66 14.51 32.98 -6.67
C LEU A 66 13.72 33.75 -5.61
N THR A 67 13.79 33.33 -4.36
CA THR A 67 13.10 34.00 -3.24
C THR A 67 13.69 35.37 -2.91
N ASP A 68 14.98 35.61 -3.19
CA ASP A 68 15.60 36.93 -3.05
C ASP A 68 15.10 37.92 -4.13
N ILE A 69 14.74 37.39 -5.30
CA ILE A 69 14.31 38.17 -6.46
C ILE A 69 12.79 38.37 -6.43
N PHE A 70 12.03 37.32 -6.12
CA PHE A 70 10.56 37.28 -6.08
C PHE A 70 10.07 36.93 -4.67
N PRO A 71 10.18 37.85 -3.70
CA PRO A 71 9.97 37.54 -2.28
C PRO A 71 8.53 37.15 -1.92
N ASN A 72 7.56 37.49 -2.76
CA ASN A 72 6.15 37.19 -2.54
C ASN A 72 5.66 36.00 -3.40
N MET A 73 6.57 35.21 -3.98
CA MET A 73 6.19 34.07 -4.79
C MET A 73 5.37 33.04 -3.99
N LYS A 74 4.27 32.58 -4.58
CA LYS A 74 3.35 31.58 -4.03
C LYS A 74 3.32 30.30 -4.84
N VAL A 75 3.74 30.35 -6.08
CA VAL A 75 3.71 29.23 -7.01
C VAL A 75 5.09 29.06 -7.62
N LEU A 76 5.63 27.86 -7.51
CA LEU A 76 6.77 27.41 -8.30
C LEU A 76 6.29 26.33 -9.26
N GLY A 77 6.41 26.60 -10.55
CA GLY A 77 6.06 25.66 -11.60
C GLY A 77 7.26 25.33 -12.47
N ILE A 78 7.52 24.06 -12.68
CA ILE A 78 8.60 23.52 -13.49
C ILE A 78 7.97 22.64 -14.56
N TYR A 79 8.26 22.93 -15.82
CA TYR A 79 7.59 22.30 -16.95
C TYR A 79 8.59 21.90 -18.04
N ASN A 80 8.42 20.70 -18.58
CA ASN A 80 9.23 20.21 -19.70
C ASN A 80 10.74 20.27 -19.40
N ALA A 81 11.12 19.86 -18.19
CA ALA A 81 12.49 19.85 -17.69
C ALA A 81 13.12 18.44 -17.75
N ASP A 82 14.42 18.34 -17.48
CA ASP A 82 15.14 17.07 -17.46
C ASP A 82 15.57 16.76 -16.01
N ILE A 83 14.61 16.82 -15.07
CA ILE A 83 14.82 16.67 -13.62
C ILE A 83 14.40 15.28 -13.17
N LYS A 84 15.37 14.39 -12.99
CA LYS A 84 15.09 13.01 -12.56
C LYS A 84 14.82 12.87 -11.07
N THR A 85 15.44 13.73 -10.26
CA THR A 85 15.40 13.67 -8.80
C THR A 85 15.18 15.05 -8.21
N ILE A 86 14.39 15.13 -7.14
CA ILE A 86 14.20 16.34 -6.34
C ILE A 86 14.32 15.94 -4.87
N SER A 87 15.25 16.57 -4.18
CA SER A 87 15.46 16.43 -2.75
C SER A 87 14.86 17.61 -1.99
N LYS A 88 14.71 17.48 -0.66
CA LYS A 88 14.30 18.59 0.19
C LYS A 88 15.20 19.83 0.06
N TYR A 89 16.48 19.64 -0.27
CA TYR A 89 17.44 20.72 -0.40
C TYR A 89 17.24 21.54 -1.67
N ASP A 90 16.80 20.88 -2.75
CA ASP A 90 16.53 21.55 -4.03
C ASP A 90 15.36 22.54 -3.94
N ILE A 91 14.48 22.37 -2.95
CA ILE A 91 13.34 23.27 -2.73
C ILE A 91 13.35 23.99 -1.38
N ALA A 92 14.43 23.89 -0.59
CA ALA A 92 14.45 24.31 0.80
C ALA A 92 14.16 25.80 1.03
N GLU A 93 14.46 26.68 0.06
CA GLU A 93 14.17 28.12 0.16
C GLU A 93 12.69 28.46 -0.07
N TYR A 94 11.93 27.59 -0.75
CA TYR A 94 10.56 27.86 -1.21
C TYR A 94 9.47 27.62 -0.16
N LYS A 95 9.77 27.71 1.14
CA LYS A 95 8.84 27.31 2.22
C LYS A 95 7.52 28.07 2.27
N ASN A 96 7.46 29.24 1.63
CA ASN A 96 6.27 30.09 1.59
C ASN A 96 5.30 29.76 0.45
N ILE A 97 5.67 28.88 -0.49
CA ILE A 97 4.81 28.56 -1.63
C ILE A 97 3.53 27.84 -1.18
N GLU A 98 2.45 28.13 -1.89
CA GLU A 98 1.15 27.48 -1.77
C GLU A 98 0.96 26.39 -2.83
N ARG A 99 1.72 26.43 -3.94
CA ARG A 99 1.61 25.48 -5.03
C ARG A 99 3.00 25.07 -5.54
N PHE A 100 3.24 23.76 -5.60
CA PHE A 100 4.41 23.18 -6.25
C PHE A 100 3.97 22.31 -7.43
N ILE A 101 4.44 22.67 -8.62
CA ILE A 101 4.06 22.01 -9.87
C ILE A 101 5.35 21.59 -10.59
N CYS A 102 5.48 20.30 -10.88
CA CYS A 102 6.57 19.75 -11.68
C CYS A 102 5.98 18.80 -12.72
N GLU A 103 5.84 19.26 -13.96
CA GLU A 103 5.16 18.51 -15.02
C GLU A 103 6.11 18.16 -16.15
N ASN A 104 5.95 16.97 -16.71
CA ASN A 104 6.71 16.53 -17.87
C ASN A 104 8.23 16.68 -17.67
N SER A 105 8.74 16.28 -16.50
CA SER A 105 10.12 16.57 -16.07
C SER A 105 10.99 15.35 -15.79
N GLU A 106 10.53 14.14 -16.11
CA GLU A 106 11.20 12.86 -15.85
C GLU A 106 11.41 12.45 -14.39
N VAL A 107 10.73 13.08 -13.42
CA VAL A 107 10.90 12.75 -12.00
C VAL A 107 10.54 11.28 -11.73
N GLU A 108 11.44 10.53 -11.09
CA GLU A 108 11.28 9.09 -10.83
C GLU A 108 10.93 8.78 -9.37
N PHE A 109 11.42 9.59 -8.43
CA PHE A 109 11.31 9.36 -6.99
C PHE A 109 10.91 10.63 -6.25
N LEU A 110 9.99 10.50 -5.28
CA LEU A 110 9.69 11.57 -4.33
C LEU A 110 10.01 11.11 -2.90
N PRO A 111 11.02 11.71 -2.25
CA PRO A 111 11.37 11.34 -0.88
C PRO A 111 10.37 11.91 0.12
N ARG A 112 10.19 11.23 1.26
CA ARG A 112 9.17 11.57 2.27
C ARG A 112 9.37 12.94 2.90
N ASP A 113 10.63 13.39 2.98
CA ASP A 113 11.01 14.65 3.59
C ASP A 113 10.97 15.83 2.61
N LEU A 114 10.61 15.58 1.34
CA LEU A 114 10.60 16.58 0.28
C LEU A 114 9.81 17.83 0.69
N PHE A 115 8.62 17.65 1.28
CA PHE A 115 7.73 18.74 1.69
C PHE A 115 7.77 19.04 3.19
N GLU A 116 8.78 18.56 3.91
CA GLU A 116 8.91 18.83 5.34
C GLU A 116 9.02 20.35 5.61
N GLY A 117 8.11 20.88 6.43
CA GLY A 117 8.06 22.30 6.78
C GLY A 117 7.32 23.19 5.79
N PHE A 118 6.74 22.67 4.70
CA PHE A 118 5.93 23.41 3.73
C PHE A 118 4.49 23.63 4.22
N LYS A 119 4.32 24.33 5.35
CA LYS A 119 3.03 24.52 6.05
C LYS A 119 1.96 25.29 5.27
N ASN A 120 2.34 25.93 4.16
CA ASN A 120 1.44 26.69 3.31
C ASN A 120 1.00 25.95 2.04
N LEU A 121 1.55 24.76 1.80
CA LEU A 121 1.33 24.02 0.57
C LEU A 121 -0.11 23.52 0.50
N LYS A 122 -0.80 23.92 -0.57
CA LYS A 122 -2.18 23.57 -0.89
C LYS A 122 -2.27 22.69 -2.13
N TYR A 123 -1.34 22.82 -3.07
CA TYR A 123 -1.37 22.11 -4.35
C TYR A 123 -0.03 21.44 -4.64
N ILE A 124 -0.07 20.14 -4.88
CA ILE A 124 1.05 19.34 -5.37
C ILE A 124 0.68 18.70 -6.71
N LYS A 125 1.51 18.91 -7.73
CA LYS A 125 1.27 18.32 -9.05
C LYS A 125 2.55 17.77 -9.67
N PHE A 126 2.59 16.46 -9.87
CA PHE A 126 3.64 15.74 -10.60
C PHE A 126 3.07 15.02 -11.83
N PHE A 127 2.26 15.72 -12.61
CA PHE A 127 1.59 15.16 -13.77
C PHE A 127 2.58 14.85 -14.91
N ARG A 128 2.42 13.66 -15.54
CA ARG A 128 3.29 13.20 -16.64
C ARG A 128 4.77 13.16 -16.26
N ASN A 129 5.11 12.48 -15.18
CA ASN A 129 6.51 12.16 -14.88
C ASN A 129 6.75 10.66 -15.04
N LYS A 130 7.86 10.17 -14.47
CA LYS A 130 8.24 8.76 -14.48
C LYS A 130 8.19 8.18 -13.06
N LEU A 131 7.30 8.68 -12.21
CA LEU A 131 7.25 8.30 -10.79
C LEU A 131 7.09 6.78 -10.66
N LEU A 132 8.18 6.13 -10.30
CA LEU A 132 8.24 4.71 -9.93
C LEU A 132 7.75 4.57 -8.50
N THR A 133 8.22 5.46 -7.64
CA THR A 133 7.97 5.40 -6.21
C THR A 133 7.77 6.80 -5.62
N VAL A 134 6.79 6.89 -4.73
CA VAL A 134 6.51 8.01 -3.85
C VAL A 134 6.57 7.43 -2.45
N GLU A 135 7.46 7.95 -1.62
CA GLU A 135 7.66 7.40 -0.29
C GLU A 135 6.40 7.53 0.58
N PRO A 136 6.16 6.57 1.49
CA PRO A 136 5.14 6.71 2.50
C PRO A 136 5.30 8.02 3.26
N ASN A 137 4.16 8.61 3.64
CA ASN A 137 4.10 9.77 4.53
C ASN A 137 4.63 11.09 3.93
N ILE A 138 4.89 11.15 2.62
CA ILE A 138 5.27 12.41 1.93
C ILE A 138 4.24 13.55 2.09
N LEU A 139 2.98 13.22 2.38
CA LEU A 139 1.88 14.19 2.56
C LEU A 139 1.59 14.50 4.05
N ASP A 140 2.39 13.97 4.98
CA ASP A 140 2.17 14.20 6.41
C ASP A 140 2.55 15.62 6.82
N GLY A 141 1.75 16.21 7.73
CA GLY A 141 1.94 17.58 8.20
C GLY A 141 1.56 18.68 7.19
N LEU A 142 1.00 18.32 6.03
CA LEU A 142 0.48 19.26 5.02
C LEU A 142 -0.99 19.59 5.29
N ASP A 143 -1.26 20.27 6.41
CA ASP A 143 -2.63 20.50 6.92
C ASP A 143 -3.52 21.38 6.02
N LYS A 144 -2.92 22.10 5.07
CA LYS A 144 -3.62 22.95 4.10
C LYS A 144 -3.77 22.31 2.72
N LEU A 145 -3.40 21.05 2.56
CA LEU A 145 -3.37 20.40 1.26
C LEU A 145 -4.79 20.22 0.70
N GLU A 146 -5.05 20.87 -0.43
CA GLU A 146 -6.35 20.88 -1.12
C GLU A 146 -6.35 20.03 -2.39
N TYR A 147 -5.18 19.75 -2.96
CA TYR A 147 -5.07 19.10 -4.25
C TYR A 147 -3.75 18.34 -4.43
N VAL A 148 -3.86 17.09 -4.86
CA VAL A 148 -2.72 16.27 -5.28
C VAL A 148 -3.00 15.62 -6.63
N ASN A 149 -2.02 15.67 -7.52
CA ASN A 149 -2.13 15.02 -8.83
C ASN A 149 -0.82 14.37 -9.26
N PHE A 150 -0.79 13.04 -9.20
CA PHE A 150 0.27 12.17 -9.72
C PHE A 150 -0.18 11.39 -10.97
N ARG A 151 -1.21 11.86 -11.69
CA ARG A 151 -1.73 11.17 -12.89
C ARG A 151 -0.65 11.11 -13.99
N SER A 152 -0.79 10.12 -14.87
CA SER A 152 0.16 9.86 -15.96
C SER A 152 1.57 9.55 -15.46
N ASN A 153 1.66 8.84 -14.35
CA ASN A 153 2.86 8.11 -13.92
C ASN A 153 2.56 6.60 -13.93
N PRO A 154 3.57 5.73 -14.14
CA PRO A 154 3.39 4.29 -14.32
C PRO A 154 2.54 3.62 -13.22
N ASN A 155 2.84 3.89 -11.96
CA ASN A 155 2.22 3.20 -10.81
C ASN A 155 1.02 3.95 -10.21
N TYR A 156 0.91 5.25 -10.45
CA TYR A 156 -0.09 6.10 -9.78
C TYR A 156 -1.32 6.40 -10.65
N SER A 157 -1.25 6.14 -11.95
CA SER A 157 -2.33 6.46 -12.89
C SER A 157 -3.65 5.72 -12.62
N LYS A 158 -3.60 4.53 -12.02
CA LYS A 158 -4.78 3.70 -11.70
C LYS A 158 -5.66 4.27 -10.59
N PHE A 159 -5.09 5.06 -9.68
CA PHE A 159 -5.85 5.69 -8.58
C PHE A 159 -6.73 6.84 -9.05
N TYR A 160 -6.29 7.57 -10.07
CA TYR A 160 -7.01 8.74 -10.58
C TYR A 160 -8.07 8.31 -11.61
N SER A 161 -9.35 8.39 -11.25
CA SER A 161 -10.49 8.10 -12.14
C SER A 161 -10.65 9.18 -13.21
N ALA A 162 -9.88 9.12 -14.30
CA ALA A 162 -9.84 10.06 -15.44
C ALA A 162 -9.62 11.57 -15.11
N SER A 163 -9.80 12.00 -13.87
CA SER A 163 -9.75 13.37 -13.38
C SER A 163 -8.88 13.46 -12.12
N PRO A 164 -8.28 14.63 -11.85
CA PRO A 164 -7.57 14.89 -10.59
C PRO A 164 -8.50 14.83 -9.38
N ILE A 165 -7.93 14.65 -8.18
CA ILE A 165 -8.69 14.58 -6.93
C ILE A 165 -8.51 15.89 -6.15
N TYR A 166 -9.63 16.49 -5.77
CA TYR A 166 -9.69 17.54 -4.75
C TYR A 166 -9.75 16.87 -3.39
N VAL A 167 -8.92 17.33 -2.46
CA VAL A 167 -8.68 16.68 -1.18
C VAL A 167 -9.80 17.06 -0.19
N SER A 168 -10.64 16.11 0.17
CA SER A 168 -11.28 16.01 1.50
C SER A 168 -10.46 15.10 2.41
N ASP A 169 -10.65 15.18 3.74
CA ASP A 169 -9.95 14.32 4.72
C ASP A 169 -10.01 12.83 4.35
N SER A 170 -11.19 12.36 3.93
CA SER A 170 -11.39 10.96 3.51
C SER A 170 -10.61 10.59 2.23
N THR A 171 -10.50 11.51 1.27
CA THR A 171 -9.71 11.28 0.04
C THR A 171 -8.21 11.38 0.28
N LEU A 172 -7.76 12.20 1.24
CA LEU A 172 -6.35 12.28 1.61
C LEU A 172 -5.88 10.95 2.20
N GLU A 173 -6.66 10.38 3.12
CA GLU A 173 -6.32 9.11 3.75
C GLU A 173 -6.33 7.95 2.74
N GLN A 174 -7.31 7.92 1.83
CA GLN A 174 -7.33 6.97 0.71
C GLN A 174 -6.10 7.10 -0.18
N LEU A 175 -5.66 8.34 -0.48
CA LEU A 175 -4.45 8.59 -1.24
C LEU A 175 -3.22 8.09 -0.48
N LYS A 176 -3.07 8.42 0.82
CA LYS A 176 -1.96 7.94 1.65
C LYS A 176 -1.88 6.42 1.66
N ASN A 177 -3.01 5.74 1.82
CA ASN A 177 -3.08 4.28 1.74
C ASN A 177 -2.70 3.76 0.35
N HIS A 178 -3.19 4.38 -0.73
CA HIS A 178 -2.81 3.98 -2.08
C HIS A 178 -1.31 4.16 -2.35
N LEU A 179 -0.71 5.27 -1.90
CA LEU A 179 0.74 5.50 -2.03
C LEU A 179 1.52 4.40 -1.30
N PHE A 180 1.10 4.04 -0.09
CA PHE A 180 1.70 2.96 0.68
C PHE A 180 1.59 1.60 -0.04
N GLU A 181 0.41 1.26 -0.56
CA GLU A 181 0.20 0.01 -1.31
C GLU A 181 1.03 -0.05 -2.60
N GLN A 182 1.17 1.06 -3.34
CA GLN A 182 2.03 1.07 -4.53
C GLN A 182 3.50 0.91 -4.18
N PHE A 183 3.94 1.46 -3.05
CA PHE A 183 5.28 1.22 -2.54
C PHE A 183 5.49 -0.27 -2.23
N LEU A 184 4.53 -0.90 -1.54
CA LEU A 184 4.60 -2.33 -1.20
C LEU A 184 4.53 -3.26 -2.42
N ALA A 185 3.93 -2.81 -3.51
CA ALA A 185 3.83 -3.55 -4.76
C ALA A 185 5.14 -3.58 -5.58
N LEU A 186 6.18 -2.83 -5.16
CA LEU A 186 7.48 -2.87 -5.79
C LEU A 186 8.17 -4.24 -5.61
N ASP A 187 9.15 -4.51 -6.45
CA ASP A 187 9.96 -5.72 -6.32
C ASP A 187 10.71 -5.73 -4.97
N GLN A 188 10.82 -6.89 -4.33
CA GLN A 188 11.45 -7.03 -3.01
C GLN A 188 12.93 -6.65 -3.01
N GLU A 189 13.65 -6.94 -4.09
CA GLU A 189 15.04 -6.53 -4.22
C GLU A 189 15.15 -5.01 -4.36
N VAL A 190 14.19 -4.37 -5.04
CA VAL A 190 14.11 -2.91 -5.16
C VAL A 190 13.82 -2.27 -3.80
N ILE A 191 12.84 -2.79 -3.05
CA ILE A 191 12.51 -2.30 -1.70
C ILE A 191 13.72 -2.47 -0.78
N LYS A 192 14.37 -3.64 -0.80
CA LYS A 192 15.56 -3.92 0.01
C LYS A 192 16.70 -2.97 -0.32
N PHE A 193 17.06 -2.85 -1.59
CA PHE A 193 18.12 -1.92 -2.03
C PHE A 193 17.81 -0.47 -1.61
N TYR A 194 16.57 -0.04 -1.81
CA TYR A 194 16.12 1.29 -1.43
C TYR A 194 16.25 1.52 0.09
N ILE A 195 15.78 0.59 0.94
CA ILE A 195 15.91 0.71 2.41
C ILE A 195 17.38 0.69 2.84
N GLU A 196 18.21 -0.18 2.25
CA GLU A 196 19.65 -0.27 2.55
C GLU A 196 20.38 1.07 2.34
N CYS A 197 20.03 1.77 1.25
CA CYS A 197 20.66 3.04 0.88
C CYS A 197 19.97 4.27 1.48
N HIS A 198 18.79 4.15 2.08
CA HIS A 198 18.04 5.30 2.57
C HIS A 198 18.68 5.93 3.83
N PRO A 199 18.88 7.26 3.89
CA PRO A 199 19.47 7.92 5.06
C PRO A 199 18.68 7.67 6.35
N ASP A 200 17.35 7.64 6.26
CA ASP A 200 16.44 7.40 7.40
C ASP A 200 15.86 5.97 7.41
N LYS A 201 16.64 4.96 7.02
CA LYS A 201 16.16 3.58 6.85
C LYS A 201 15.40 2.98 8.04
N PHE A 202 15.81 3.32 9.27
CA PHE A 202 15.15 2.82 10.48
C PHE A 202 13.73 3.36 10.65
N GLU A 203 13.53 4.62 10.30
CA GLU A 203 12.24 5.27 10.40
C GLU A 203 11.30 4.77 9.30
N ILE A 204 11.84 4.51 8.10
CA ILE A 204 11.12 3.82 7.02
C ILE A 204 10.66 2.42 7.46
N LEU A 205 11.56 1.64 8.06
CA LEU A 205 11.24 0.32 8.62
C LEU A 205 10.18 0.41 9.73
N ARG A 206 10.22 1.44 10.57
CA ARG A 206 9.20 1.70 11.60
C ARG A 206 7.83 1.93 10.96
N ILE A 207 7.75 2.81 9.95
CA ILE A 207 6.50 3.09 9.21
C ILE A 207 5.95 1.82 8.57
N PHE A 208 6.81 1.01 7.94
CA PHE A 208 6.39 -0.27 7.37
C PHE A 208 5.82 -1.20 8.42
N ARG A 209 6.49 -1.33 9.57
CA ARG A 209 6.01 -2.17 10.66
C ARG A 209 4.64 -1.73 11.16
N GLU A 210 4.44 -0.44 11.35
CA GLU A 210 3.19 0.13 11.86
C GLU A 210 2.05 -0.06 10.87
N ARG A 211 2.22 0.37 9.62
CA ARG A 211 1.17 0.30 8.60
C ARG A 211 0.91 -1.13 8.10
N SER A 212 1.90 -2.03 8.16
CA SER A 212 1.67 -3.43 7.80
C SER A 212 0.76 -4.16 8.78
N ASN A 213 0.75 -3.76 10.06
CA ASN A 213 -0.17 -4.32 11.06
C ASN A 213 -1.61 -3.82 10.83
N GLU A 214 -1.77 -2.65 10.21
CA GLU A 214 -3.08 -2.03 9.95
C GLU A 214 -3.75 -2.57 8.69
N VAL A 215 -2.97 -2.89 7.64
CA VAL A 215 -3.50 -3.29 6.33
C VAL A 215 -3.49 -4.82 6.12
N ASN A 216 -3.09 -5.61 7.13
CA ASN A 216 -2.99 -7.07 7.05
C ASN A 216 -2.16 -7.51 5.81
N THR A 217 -1.10 -6.76 5.53
CA THR A 217 -0.28 -6.95 4.33
C THR A 217 0.70 -8.11 4.49
N ASN A 218 0.94 -8.78 3.36
CA ASN A 218 1.76 -9.98 3.09
C ASN A 218 2.91 -10.31 4.08
N LEU A 219 3.08 -11.60 4.42
CA LEU A 219 4.22 -12.18 5.17
C LEU A 219 5.58 -11.58 4.76
N ARG A 220 5.73 -11.28 3.46
CA ARG A 220 6.90 -10.69 2.80
C ARG A 220 7.46 -9.44 3.49
N MET A 221 6.61 -8.56 4.02
CA MET A 221 7.07 -7.34 4.71
C MET A 221 7.50 -7.60 6.15
N HIS A 222 6.85 -8.56 6.81
CA HIS A 222 7.30 -9.00 8.13
C HIS A 222 8.70 -9.59 8.02
N GLU A 223 8.95 -10.44 7.02
CA GLU A 223 10.27 -11.01 6.72
C GLU A 223 11.32 -9.92 6.43
N LEU A 224 11.04 -8.94 5.56
CA LEU A 224 11.96 -7.85 5.25
C LEU A 224 12.28 -6.98 6.48
N THR A 225 11.26 -6.60 7.24
CA THR A 225 11.45 -5.76 8.44
C THR A 225 12.27 -6.50 9.50
N TYR A 226 12.02 -7.80 9.63
CA TYR A 226 12.76 -8.68 10.52
C TYR A 226 14.21 -8.84 10.04
N GLU A 227 14.47 -9.24 8.78
CA GLU A 227 15.83 -9.35 8.22
C GLU A 227 16.65 -8.08 8.44
N PHE A 228 16.08 -6.90 8.17
CA PHE A 228 16.77 -5.63 8.36
C PHE A 228 17.03 -5.27 9.83
N TYR A 229 16.04 -5.49 10.70
CA TYR A 229 16.18 -5.23 12.13
C TYR A 229 17.31 -6.07 12.73
N TYR A 230 17.35 -7.35 12.39
CA TYR A 230 18.39 -8.27 12.87
C TYR A 230 19.76 -7.97 12.25
N GLN A 231 19.85 -7.67 10.96
CA GLN A 231 21.14 -7.33 10.33
C GLN A 231 21.76 -6.02 10.86
N ASN A 232 20.95 -5.07 11.35
CA ASN A 232 21.44 -3.76 11.81
C ASN A 232 21.60 -3.64 13.35
N LYS A 233 21.01 -4.53 14.16
CA LYS A 233 21.17 -4.55 15.63
C LYS A 233 22.40 -5.37 16.10
N VAL A 234 23.06 -6.12 15.20
CA VAL A 234 24.29 -6.91 15.44
C VAL A 234 25.51 -6.06 15.86
N LYS A 235 25.37 -4.77 16.16
CA LYS A 235 26.45 -3.92 16.68
C LYS A 235 26.52 -3.78 18.21
N ASP A 236 25.53 -4.26 18.96
CA ASP A 236 25.59 -4.26 20.44
C ASP A 236 25.31 -5.66 21.01
N VAL A 237 26.38 -6.33 21.43
CA VAL A 237 26.41 -7.78 21.73
C VAL A 237 25.73 -8.14 23.07
N ALA A 238 25.57 -7.18 23.99
CA ALA A 238 25.12 -7.46 25.37
C ALA A 238 23.59 -7.59 25.52
N GLU A 239 22.80 -6.72 24.88
CA GLU A 239 21.33 -6.84 24.89
C GLU A 239 20.82 -7.97 23.99
N HIS A 240 21.67 -8.45 23.07
CA HIS A 240 21.35 -9.54 22.14
C HIS A 240 21.26 -10.90 22.86
N GLN A 241 22.15 -11.19 23.80
CA GLN A 241 22.13 -12.46 24.54
C GLN A 241 20.87 -12.61 25.39
N GLU A 242 20.46 -11.56 26.12
CA GLU A 242 19.26 -11.63 26.98
C GLU A 242 17.98 -11.78 26.15
N PHE A 243 17.91 -11.11 24.99
CA PHE A 243 16.76 -11.25 24.10
C PHE A 243 16.76 -12.59 23.34
N GLU A 244 17.93 -13.11 22.94
CA GLU A 244 18.05 -14.45 22.34
C GLU A 244 17.65 -15.54 23.34
N GLU A 245 18.06 -15.44 24.61
CA GLU A 245 17.65 -16.37 25.66
C GLU A 245 16.14 -16.33 25.89
N GLN A 246 15.53 -15.13 25.91
CA GLN A 246 14.08 -14.97 26.03
C GLN A 246 13.34 -15.54 24.81
N LEU A 247 13.87 -15.34 23.60
CA LEU A 247 13.28 -15.86 22.37
C LEU A 247 13.38 -17.38 22.30
N GLN A 248 14.54 -17.93 22.67
CA GLN A 248 14.80 -19.37 22.73
C GLN A 248 13.86 -20.05 23.73
N HIS A 249 13.70 -19.47 24.92
CA HIS A 249 12.72 -19.96 25.90
C HIS A 249 11.29 -19.97 25.34
N LYS A 250 10.92 -18.94 24.57
CA LYS A 250 9.58 -18.85 23.98
C LYS A 250 9.36 -19.83 22.83
N ILE A 251 10.42 -20.14 22.08
CA ILE A 251 10.41 -21.21 21.07
C ILE A 251 10.21 -22.56 21.77
N GLU A 252 10.93 -22.84 22.84
CA GLU A 252 10.78 -24.08 23.61
C GLU A 252 9.36 -24.23 24.20
N GLU A 253 8.79 -23.14 24.73
CA GLU A 253 7.39 -23.13 25.21
C GLU A 253 6.39 -23.43 24.06
N LEU A 254 6.61 -22.87 22.88
CA LEU A 254 5.77 -23.13 21.70
C LEU A 254 5.93 -24.56 21.17
N GLU A 255 7.15 -25.12 21.22
CA GLU A 255 7.40 -26.51 20.85
C GLU A 255 6.72 -27.50 21.79
N GLU A 256 6.70 -27.20 23.11
CA GLU A 256 5.98 -27.99 24.10
C GLU A 256 4.45 -27.95 23.85
N ILE A 257 3.89 -26.75 23.63
CA ILE A 257 2.47 -26.60 23.27
C ILE A 257 2.13 -27.36 21.98
N ASN A 258 3.01 -27.30 20.97
CA ASN A 258 2.80 -28.01 19.72
C ASN A 258 2.84 -29.53 19.89
N ALA A 259 3.72 -30.05 20.75
CA ALA A 259 3.76 -31.46 21.10
C ALA A 259 2.46 -31.91 21.80
N GLU A 260 1.95 -31.13 22.76
CA GLU A 260 0.65 -31.41 23.40
C GLU A 260 -0.51 -31.40 22.40
N LEU A 261 -0.51 -30.46 21.46
CA LEU A 261 -1.53 -30.38 20.41
C LEU A 261 -1.48 -31.61 19.48
N LEU A 262 -0.28 -32.05 19.10
CA LEU A 262 -0.07 -33.27 18.32
C LEU A 262 -0.63 -34.51 19.03
N ASP A 263 -0.40 -34.64 20.34
CA ASP A 263 -0.97 -35.72 21.15
C ASP A 263 -2.49 -35.65 21.22
N LYS A 264 -3.07 -34.45 21.40
CA LYS A 264 -4.53 -34.25 21.36
C LYS A 264 -5.12 -34.62 20.00
N VAL A 265 -4.47 -34.25 18.90
CA VAL A 265 -4.89 -34.64 17.54
C VAL A 265 -4.86 -36.16 17.38
N LYS A 266 -3.84 -36.84 17.93
CA LYS A 266 -3.76 -38.30 17.91
C LYS A 266 -4.90 -38.94 18.70
N MET A 267 -5.20 -38.43 19.90
CA MET A 267 -6.35 -38.90 20.69
C MET A 267 -7.68 -38.73 19.95
N ILE A 268 -7.88 -37.60 19.26
CA ILE A 268 -9.09 -37.37 18.46
C ILE A 268 -9.21 -38.42 17.35
N LYS A 269 -8.12 -38.70 16.61
CA LYS A 269 -8.12 -39.73 15.56
C LYS A 269 -8.44 -41.13 16.10
N ASP A 270 -7.95 -41.47 17.29
CA ASP A 270 -8.25 -42.76 17.93
C ASP A 270 -9.73 -42.85 18.34
N ILE A 271 -10.31 -41.73 18.82
CA ILE A 271 -11.75 -41.64 19.13
C ILE A 271 -12.58 -41.80 17.85
N GLU A 272 -12.23 -41.10 16.77
CA GLU A 272 -12.91 -41.21 15.47
C GLU A 272 -12.87 -42.65 14.94
N LEU A 273 -11.73 -43.35 15.08
CA LEU A 273 -11.60 -44.74 14.66
C LEU A 273 -12.50 -45.67 15.49
N LYS A 274 -12.54 -45.50 16.81
CA LYS A 274 -13.42 -46.28 17.69
C LYS A 274 -14.90 -46.04 17.38
N GLN A 275 -15.29 -44.79 17.16
CA GLN A 275 -16.66 -44.45 16.76
C GLN A 275 -17.03 -45.09 15.43
N LYS A 276 -16.12 -45.08 14.45
CA LYS A 276 -16.33 -45.74 13.16
C LYS A 276 -16.55 -47.26 13.31
N GLN A 277 -15.73 -47.93 14.12
CA GLN A 277 -15.88 -49.36 14.41
C GLN A 277 -17.23 -49.66 15.09
N GLN A 278 -17.62 -48.85 16.08
CA GLN A 278 -18.90 -49.02 16.76
C GLN A 278 -20.10 -48.84 15.81
N VAL A 279 -20.00 -47.90 14.87
CA VAL A 279 -21.02 -47.72 13.82
C VAL A 279 -21.08 -48.95 12.90
N GLU A 280 -19.94 -49.51 12.52
CA GLU A 280 -19.89 -50.74 11.69
C GLU A 280 -20.51 -51.95 12.41
N GLU A 281 -20.24 -52.13 13.70
CA GLU A 281 -20.84 -53.19 14.53
C GLU A 281 -22.37 -53.05 14.61
N LEU A 282 -22.87 -51.85 14.91
CA LEU A 282 -24.31 -51.57 14.96
C LEU A 282 -25.00 -51.82 13.60
N MET A 283 -24.32 -51.50 12.49
CA MET A 283 -24.84 -51.76 11.15
C MET A 283 -24.98 -53.26 10.87
N ILE A 284 -24.06 -54.09 11.37
CA ILE A 284 -24.13 -55.55 11.28
C ILE A 284 -25.31 -56.08 12.12
N GLU A 285 -25.46 -55.62 13.37
CA GLU A 285 -26.56 -56.02 14.25
C GLU A 285 -27.93 -55.69 13.62
N ILE A 286 -28.10 -54.46 13.14
CA ILE A 286 -29.33 -54.04 12.43
C ILE A 286 -29.57 -54.91 11.19
N GLY A 287 -28.52 -55.30 10.48
CA GLY A 287 -28.59 -56.23 9.35
C GLY A 287 -29.16 -57.59 9.75
N ASN A 288 -28.62 -58.17 10.82
CA ASN A 288 -29.04 -59.46 11.35
C ASN A 288 -30.51 -59.44 11.82
N GLU A 289 -30.91 -58.41 12.58
CA GLU A 289 -32.31 -58.25 13.02
C GLU A 289 -33.28 -58.14 11.84
N ARG A 290 -32.90 -57.42 10.78
CA ARG A 290 -33.70 -57.32 9.56
C ARG A 290 -33.88 -58.67 8.88
N GLU A 291 -32.84 -59.51 8.83
CA GLU A 291 -32.95 -60.87 8.29
C GLU A 291 -33.82 -61.77 9.15
N GLU A 292 -33.68 -61.72 10.46
CA GLU A 292 -34.52 -62.50 11.39
C GLU A 292 -35.99 -62.12 11.24
N LYS A 293 -36.29 -60.82 11.16
CA LYS A 293 -37.65 -60.33 10.90
C LYS A 293 -38.21 -60.82 9.55
N LYS A 294 -37.38 -60.91 8.50
CA LYS A 294 -37.78 -61.51 7.22
C LYS A 294 -38.12 -62.99 7.36
N LYS A 295 -37.30 -63.77 8.08
CA LYS A 295 -37.56 -65.19 8.36
C LYS A 295 -38.85 -65.39 9.14
N LEU A 296 -39.07 -64.59 10.19
CA LEU A 296 -40.30 -64.65 10.99
C LEU A 296 -41.53 -64.34 10.15
N LYS A 297 -41.46 -63.31 9.30
CA LYS A 297 -42.53 -62.95 8.36
C LYS A 297 -42.82 -64.08 7.37
N TRP A 298 -41.79 -64.72 6.81
CA TRP A 298 -41.95 -65.85 5.89
C TRP A 298 -42.61 -67.05 6.59
N ASN A 299 -42.18 -67.39 7.81
CA ASN A 299 -42.79 -68.47 8.59
C ASN A 299 -44.27 -68.18 8.91
N LEU A 300 -44.59 -66.96 9.32
CA LEU A 300 -45.97 -66.56 9.61
C LEU A 300 -46.85 -66.64 8.36
N GLN A 301 -46.35 -66.18 7.20
CA GLN A 301 -47.06 -66.31 5.93
C GLN A 301 -47.34 -67.77 5.59
N LYS A 302 -46.34 -68.64 5.75
CA LYS A 302 -46.50 -70.08 5.51
C LYS A 302 -47.58 -70.70 6.41
N GLN A 303 -47.61 -70.34 7.70
CA GLN A 303 -48.67 -70.81 8.61
C GLN A 303 -50.06 -70.31 8.22
N ILE A 304 -50.17 -69.07 7.76
CA ILE A 304 -51.43 -68.51 7.24
C ILE A 304 -51.88 -69.29 6.01
N ASP A 305 -50.97 -69.57 5.08
CA ASP A 305 -51.26 -70.32 3.85
C ASP A 305 -51.70 -71.76 4.18
N ASP A 306 -51.02 -72.45 5.10
CA ASP A 306 -51.39 -73.80 5.56
C ASP A 306 -52.79 -73.83 6.22
N LEU A 307 -53.09 -72.85 7.08
CA LEU A 307 -54.42 -72.71 7.71
C LEU A 307 -55.51 -72.42 6.68
N ALA A 308 -55.24 -71.56 5.69
CA ALA A 308 -56.16 -71.28 4.60
C ALA A 308 -56.47 -72.55 3.79
N GLN A 309 -55.46 -73.38 3.53
CA GLN A 309 -55.62 -74.64 2.83
C GLN A 309 -56.44 -75.66 3.63
N GLN A 310 -56.25 -75.73 4.96
CA GLN A 310 -57.07 -76.56 5.85
C GLN A 310 -58.54 -76.09 5.88
N LEU A 311 -58.79 -74.79 6.01
CA LEU A 311 -60.14 -74.23 5.95
C LEU A 311 -60.83 -74.55 4.62
N GLN A 312 -60.11 -74.45 3.52
CA GLN A 312 -60.63 -74.76 2.19
C GLN A 312 -61.00 -76.25 2.05
N SER A 313 -60.22 -77.15 2.65
CA SER A 313 -60.53 -78.59 2.64
C SER A 313 -61.73 -78.94 3.54
N PHE A 314 -61.91 -78.27 4.68
CA PHE A 314 -63.11 -78.41 5.53
C PHE A 314 -64.38 -77.95 4.80
N LEU A 315 -64.35 -76.79 4.14
CA LEU A 315 -65.50 -76.29 3.37
C LEU A 315 -65.90 -77.19 2.18
N LEU A 316 -64.96 -77.98 1.66
CA LEU A 316 -65.21 -78.99 0.61
C LEU A 316 -65.85 -80.27 1.15
N ILE A 317 -65.71 -80.56 2.45
CA ILE A 317 -66.30 -81.74 3.12
C ILE A 317 -67.77 -81.46 3.50
N ASP A 318 -68.11 -80.25 3.92
CA ASP A 318 -69.49 -79.86 4.26
C ASP A 318 -70.38 -79.56 3.03
N ALA A 319 -69.80 -79.54 1.82
CA ALA A 319 -70.52 -79.32 0.56
C ALA A 319 -70.92 -80.62 -0.18
N LYS A 320 -70.72 -81.79 0.43
CA LYS A 320 -71.20 -83.11 -0.04
C LYS A 320 -72.27 -83.64 0.89
#